data_AF-A0A1Q7ETW2-F1
#
_entry.id   AF-A0A1Q7ETW2-F1
#
_cell.length_a   1.000
_cell.length_b   1.000
_cell.length_c   1.000
_cell.angle_alpha   90.00
_cell.angle_beta   90.00
_cell.angle_gamma   90.00
#
_symmetry.space_group_name_H-M   'P 1'
#
loop_
_entity.id
_entity.type
_entity.pdbx_description
1 polymer ?
#
loop_
_entity_poly.entity_id
_entity_poly.type
_entity_poly.pdbx_seq_one_letter_code
_entity_poly.pdbx_strand_id
1 'polypeptide(L)'
;MKVGKKSPLTAARCEDFFRLLPTRGDSERSWTVERKEIEARGYDLKAVNPYAKRDEDQRTPEELLDLIEAKGREVAEAIATLRKML
;
A
#
# COMPACT_ATOMS: atom_id res chain seq x y z
N MET A 1 7.15 -5.35 4.37
CA MET A 1 8.51 -5.95 4.39
C MET A 1 8.37 -7.47 4.39
N LYS A 2 9.10 -8.20 3.53
CA LYS A 2 9.04 -9.68 3.51
C LYS A 2 10.08 -10.25 4.47
N VAL A 3 9.60 -10.96 5.51
CA VAL A 3 10.45 -11.71 6.44
C VAL A 3 10.70 -13.10 5.87
N GLY A 4 11.93 -13.62 6.00
CA GLY A 4 12.29 -14.95 5.50
C GLY A 4 13.66 -15.42 5.97
N LYS A 5 14.09 -16.61 5.55
CA LYS A 5 15.38 -17.21 6.00
C LYS A 5 16.60 -16.31 5.74
N LYS A 6 16.62 -15.62 4.59
CA LYS A 6 17.66 -14.65 4.20
C LYS A 6 17.37 -13.21 4.65
N SER A 7 16.22 -12.97 5.28
CA SER A 7 15.78 -11.67 5.78
C SER A 7 15.08 -11.84 7.14
N PRO A 8 15.84 -12.22 8.18
CA PRO A 8 15.26 -12.48 9.50
C PRO A 8 14.69 -11.20 10.11
N LEU A 9 13.70 -11.37 10.98
CA LEU A 9 13.20 -10.32 11.84
C LEU A 9 14.21 -10.10 12.98
N THR A 10 14.82 -8.91 13.04
CA THR A 10 15.85 -8.56 14.02
C THR A 10 15.42 -7.32 14.81
N ALA A 11 16.02 -7.11 15.99
CA ALA A 11 15.72 -5.95 16.83
C ALA A 11 15.97 -4.61 16.12
N ALA A 12 16.99 -4.54 15.25
CA ALA A 12 17.26 -3.37 14.41
C ALA A 12 16.06 -2.96 13.53
N ARG A 13 15.22 -3.92 13.14
CA ARG A 13 13.99 -3.63 12.36
C ARG A 13 12.87 -3.01 13.20
N CYS A 14 13.01 -3.00 14.53
CA CYS A 14 12.08 -2.43 15.48
C CYS A 14 12.63 -1.13 16.13
N GLU A 15 13.67 -0.51 15.56
CA GLU A 15 14.29 0.72 16.09
C GLU A 15 13.27 1.83 16.36
N ASP A 16 12.35 2.08 15.41
CA ASP A 16 11.30 3.08 15.58
C ASP A 16 10.37 2.78 16.76
N PHE A 17 10.06 1.51 17.00
CA PHE A 17 9.25 1.10 18.15
C PHE A 17 9.99 1.41 19.46
N PHE A 18 11.26 1.02 19.57
CA PHE A 18 12.05 1.26 20.79
C PHE A 18 12.29 2.76 21.05
N ARG A 19 12.42 3.55 19.99
CA ARG A 19 12.52 5.01 20.08
C ARG A 19 11.25 5.65 20.63
N LEU A 20 10.08 5.16 20.25
CA LEU A 20 8.78 5.72 20.66
C LEU A 20 8.26 5.16 21.99
N LEU A 21 8.70 3.97 22.40
CA LEU A 21 8.21 3.28 23.59
C LEU A 21 8.27 4.09 24.89
N PRO A 22 9.36 4.85 25.21
CA PRO A 22 9.45 5.60 26.46
C PRO A 22 8.39 6.70 26.59
N THR A 23 8.03 7.35 25.49
CA THR A 23 7.06 8.45 25.47
C THR A 23 5.68 8.00 25.05
N ARG A 24 5.55 6.78 24.51
CA ARG A 24 4.36 6.27 23.82
C ARG A 24 3.91 7.23 22.72
N GLY A 25 4.88 7.78 22.00
CA GLY A 25 4.63 8.77 20.95
C GLY A 25 3.96 8.18 19.71
N ASP A 26 3.17 9.01 19.05
CA ASP A 26 2.51 8.67 17.80
C ASP A 26 3.44 8.94 16.58
N SER A 27 3.22 8.21 15.49
CA SER A 27 3.88 8.32 14.19
C SER A 27 2.98 7.71 13.10
N GLU A 28 3.42 7.71 11.83
CA GLU A 28 2.67 7.05 10.74
C GLU A 28 2.39 5.55 11.01
N ARG A 29 3.19 4.88 11.86
CA ARG A 29 3.09 3.44 12.15
C ARG A 29 2.90 3.10 13.64
N SER A 30 2.67 4.11 14.48
CA SER A 30 2.43 3.95 15.92
C SER A 30 1.37 4.96 16.32
N TRP A 31 0.28 4.54 16.93
CA TRP A 31 -0.77 5.48 17.32
C TRP A 31 -1.47 5.03 18.58
N THR A 32 -1.99 6.02 19.31
CA THR A 32 -2.77 5.82 20.52
C THR A 32 -4.26 5.82 20.18
N VAL A 33 -5.01 4.94 20.84
CA VAL A 33 -6.48 4.91 20.79
C VAL A 33 -7.05 5.05 22.19
N GLU A 34 -8.21 5.67 22.32
CA GLU A 34 -8.87 5.79 23.61
C GLU A 34 -9.55 4.47 24.03
N ARG A 35 -9.64 4.23 25.34
CA ARG A 35 -10.39 3.09 25.89
C ARG A 35 -11.85 3.08 25.42
N LYS A 36 -12.50 4.24 25.36
CA LYS A 36 -13.90 4.38 24.94
C LYS A 36 -14.12 3.89 23.50
N GLU A 37 -13.15 4.11 22.62
CA GLU A 37 -13.20 3.60 21.25
C GLU A 37 -13.16 2.07 21.22
N ILE A 38 -12.29 1.47 22.05
CA ILE A 38 -12.18 0.01 22.19
C ILE A 38 -13.50 -0.59 22.72
N GLU A 39 -14.13 0.05 23.70
CA GLU A 39 -15.42 -0.38 24.25
C GLU A 39 -16.54 -0.28 23.20
N ALA A 40 -16.60 0.84 22.46
CA ALA A 40 -17.60 1.08 21.42
C ALA A 40 -17.53 0.06 20.28
N ARG A 41 -16.34 -0.45 19.96
CA ARG A 41 -16.14 -1.50 18.94
C ARG A 41 -16.18 -2.93 19.51
N GLY A 42 -16.73 -3.11 20.72
CA GLY A 42 -16.94 -4.44 21.32
C GLY A 42 -15.64 -5.14 21.71
N TYR A 43 -14.64 -4.39 22.18
CA TYR A 43 -13.31 -4.88 22.53
C TYR A 43 -12.52 -5.50 21.36
N ASP A 44 -12.79 -5.07 20.12
CA ASP A 44 -11.89 -5.40 19.01
C ASP A 44 -10.50 -4.78 19.28
N LEU A 45 -9.45 -5.59 19.26
CA LEU A 45 -8.07 -5.15 19.48
C LEU A 45 -7.23 -5.16 18.21
N LYS A 46 -7.85 -5.31 17.03
CA LYS A 46 -7.14 -5.24 15.75
C LYS A 46 -6.40 -3.91 15.61
N ALA A 47 -5.11 -4.01 15.29
CA ALA A 47 -4.24 -2.86 15.01
C ALA A 47 -4.33 -2.44 13.53
N VAL A 48 -5.54 -2.12 13.06
CA VAL A 48 -5.73 -1.56 11.72
C VAL A 48 -5.27 -0.10 11.75
N ASN A 49 -4.21 0.22 11.00
CA ASN A 49 -3.63 1.57 10.99
C ASN A 49 -4.56 2.55 10.24
N PRO A 50 -5.17 3.53 10.92
CA PRO A 50 -6.01 4.53 10.27
C PRO A 50 -5.20 5.53 9.43
N TYR A 51 -3.90 5.66 9.69
CA TYR A 51 -2.98 6.55 8.99
C TYR A 51 -2.25 5.87 7.81
N ALA A 52 -2.59 4.61 7.51
CA ALA A 52 -1.98 3.89 6.41
C ALA A 52 -2.26 4.61 5.08
N LYS A 53 -1.22 5.22 4.51
CA LYS A 53 -1.27 5.74 3.14
C LYS A 53 -1.44 4.55 2.20
N ARG A 54 -2.54 4.56 1.47
CA ARG A 54 -2.78 3.59 0.42
C ARG A 54 -2.33 4.22 -0.88
N ASP A 55 -1.35 3.61 -1.52
CA ASP A 55 -1.04 3.88 -2.92
C ASP A 55 -2.05 3.08 -3.73
N GLU A 56 -3.29 3.58 -3.74
CA GLU A 56 -4.38 3.02 -4.51
C GLU A 56 -4.39 3.70 -5.88
N ASP A 57 -4.58 2.88 -6.92
CA ASP A 57 -4.84 3.39 -8.25
C ASP A 57 -6.18 4.11 -8.26
N GLN A 58 -6.13 5.43 -8.41
CA GLN A 58 -7.31 6.29 -8.39
C GLN A 58 -8.06 6.31 -9.73
N ARG A 59 -7.58 5.57 -10.74
CA ARG A 59 -8.21 5.53 -12.06
C ARG A 59 -9.58 4.88 -12.00
N THR A 60 -10.57 5.50 -12.63
CA THR A 60 -11.90 4.88 -12.77
C THR A 60 -11.86 3.73 -13.79
N PRO A 61 -12.84 2.81 -13.75
CA PRO A 61 -12.97 1.78 -14.79
C PRO A 61 -13.00 2.37 -16.20
N GLU A 62 -13.64 3.52 -16.40
CA GLU A 62 -13.71 4.22 -17.69
C GLU A 62 -12.32 4.72 -18.13
N GLU A 63 -11.56 5.36 -17.24
CA GLU A 63 -10.20 5.80 -17.54
C GLU A 63 -9.26 4.62 -17.86
N LEU A 64 -9.47 3.47 -17.20
CA LEU A 64 -8.75 2.25 -17.51
C LEU A 64 -9.13 1.68 -18.89
N LEU A 65 -10.41 1.71 -19.26
CA LEU A 65 -10.87 1.30 -20.59
C LEU A 65 -10.30 2.20 -21.68
N ASP A 66 -10.32 3.52 -21.49
CA ASP A 66 -9.74 4.50 -22.42
C ASP A 66 -8.23 4.27 -22.60
N LEU A 67 -7.53 3.99 -21.49
CA LEU A 67 -6.10 3.66 -21.53
C LEU A 67 -5.83 2.36 -22.30
N ILE A 68 -6.65 1.32 -22.09
CA ILE A 68 -6.54 0.04 -22.81
C ILE A 68 -6.76 0.27 -24.31
N GLU A 69 -7.77 1.05 -24.69
CA GLU A 69 -8.07 1.34 -26.09
C GLU A 69 -6.93 2.15 -26.75
N ALA A 70 -6.41 3.16 -26.07
CA ALA A 70 -5.27 3.94 -26.54
C ALA A 70 -4.04 3.06 -26.78
N LYS A 71 -3.71 2.19 -25.83
CA LYS A 71 -2.61 1.23 -25.98
C LYS A 71 -2.88 0.20 -27.08
N GLY A 72 -4.13 -0.21 -27.25
CA GLY A 72 -4.54 -1.08 -28.36
C GLY A 72 -4.28 -0.46 -29.73
N ARG A 73 -4.57 0.85 -29.90
CA ARG A 73 -4.26 1.58 -31.14
C ARG A 73 -2.77 1.65 -31.42
N GLU A 74 -1.96 2.02 -30.42
CA GLU A 74 -0.49 2.05 -30.56
C GLU A 74 0.07 0.70 -31.04
N VAL A 75 -0.42 -0.40 -30.46
CA VAL A 75 -0.02 -1.76 -30.85
C VAL A 75 -0.47 -2.07 -32.28
N ALA A 76 -1.70 -1.71 -32.66
CA ALA A 76 -2.21 -1.94 -34.00
C ALA A 76 -1.39 -1.19 -35.08
N GLU A 77 -1.00 0.05 -34.81
CA GLU A 77 -0.14 0.85 -35.69
C GLU A 77 1.26 0.25 -35.84
N ALA A 78 1.86 -0.20 -34.74
CA ALA A 78 3.15 -0.87 -34.76
C ALA A 78 3.10 -2.16 -35.61
N ILE A 79 2.05 -2.97 -35.44
CA ILE A 79 1.84 -4.19 -36.24
C ILE A 79 1.64 -3.85 -37.72
N ALA A 80 0.84 -2.82 -38.04
CA ALA A 80 0.62 -2.39 -39.42
C ALA A 80 1.92 -1.94 -40.09
N THR A 81 2.80 -1.27 -39.36
CA THR A 81 4.12 -0.85 -39.84
C THR A 81 5.00 -2.06 -40.16
N LEU A 82 5.07 -3.04 -39.25
CA LEU A 82 5.84 -4.27 -39.46
C LEU A 82 5.33 -5.06 -40.67
N ARG A 83 4.00 -5.12 -40.88
CA ARG A 83 3.41 -5.78 -42.05
C ARG A 83 3.77 -5.13 -43.39
N LYS A 84 4.04 -3.83 -43.42
CA LYS A 84 4.48 -3.12 -44.65
C LYS A 84 5.96 -3.36 -44.97
N MET A 85 6.73 -3.91 -44.02
CA MET A 85 8.15 -4.24 -44.18
C MET A 85 8.38 -5.70 -44.61
N LEU A 86 7.31 -6.49 -44.71
CA LEU A 86 7.28 -7.84 -45.29
C LEU A 86 6.89 -7.76 -46.77
#